data_AF-A0A0P9JK20-F1
#
_entry.id   AF-A0A0P9JK20-F1
#
_cell.length_a   1.000
_cell.length_b   1.000
_cell.length_c   1.000
_cell.angle_alpha   90.00
_cell.angle_beta   90.00
_cell.angle_gamma   90.00
#
_symmetry.space_group_name_H-M   'P 1'
#
loop_
_entity.id
_entity.type
_entity.pdbx_description
1 polymer ?
#
loop_
_entity_poly.entity_id
_entity_poly.type
_entity_poly.pdbx_seq_one_letter_code
_entity_poly.pdbx_strand_id
1 'polypeptide(L)'
;MDSSAAFSNPTKLRADLLRGRLDVSVDSSTIAPDSLFGFAERRNPKRAFLFVSRVLGRHIPARPSVMLKSFQDLAHKIPVDLPGPVLVIGMAETAVGLGAGVHRAYSETRSDALYLVSTRHPTGTELFARFEEEHSHASAHLIHLPADPALRDMMLGARSLVLVDDEASTGKTFINLHQALVEAGLSKIERVVTCVLTDWSAGAVSTSMGAVAEQVSLLQGSYSFDEDVSAPLPDMPEVGTVAMGDWPLLTANDWGRMGVLAVADTLAPGLTVNKGERVLVVGTSEFVWRPFLLAERLEKAGADVHFSSTSRSPIALGHAIDHALSFSDNYGLGIPNFLYNVRPGQFDRVLICTETPRQAVPAELIEALNAEVICDE
;
A
#
# COMPACT_ATOMS: atom_id res chain seq x y z
N MET A 1 21.94 -13.99 10.08
CA MET A 1 23.02 -13.93 9.08
C MET A 1 23.08 -12.50 8.62
N ASP A 2 24.21 -11.83 8.83
CA ASP A 2 24.48 -10.50 8.30
C ASP A 2 24.31 -10.50 6.78
N SER A 3 23.42 -9.66 6.27
CA SER A 3 23.36 -9.35 4.84
C SER A 3 22.99 -7.88 4.63
N SER A 4 23.84 -6.97 5.13
CA SER A 4 23.86 -5.57 4.72
C SER A 4 24.82 -5.33 3.55
N ALA A 5 25.19 -6.37 2.80
CA ALA A 5 25.92 -6.21 1.56
C ALA A 5 24.92 -5.67 0.52
N ALA A 6 24.95 -4.36 0.29
CA ALA A 6 24.24 -3.76 -0.83
C ALA A 6 24.62 -4.50 -2.11
N PHE A 7 23.63 -4.90 -2.90
CA PHE A 7 23.87 -5.48 -4.22
C PHE A 7 24.35 -4.34 -5.13
N SER A 8 25.67 -4.28 -5.35
CA SER A 8 26.32 -3.19 -6.09
C SER A 8 26.60 -3.52 -7.56
N ASN A 9 26.18 -4.70 -8.05
CA ASN A 9 26.36 -5.06 -9.45
C ASN A 9 25.08 -4.71 -10.23
N PRO A 10 25.20 -3.93 -11.34
CA PRO A 10 24.07 -3.61 -12.19
C PRO A 10 23.37 -4.89 -12.65
N THR A 11 22.09 -5.01 -12.32
CA THR A 11 21.28 -6.18 -12.71
C THR A 11 20.30 -5.75 -13.80
N LYS A 12 20.30 -6.46 -14.93
CA LYS A 12 19.34 -6.22 -16.01
C LYS A 12 18.26 -7.29 -15.98
N LEU A 13 17.01 -6.85 -15.99
CA LEU A 13 15.83 -7.70 -16.04
C LEU A 13 15.00 -7.36 -17.27
N ARG A 14 14.23 -8.34 -17.75
CA ARG A 14 13.35 -8.18 -18.90
C ARG A 14 12.07 -8.97 -18.70
N ALA A 15 10.96 -8.41 -19.20
CA ALA A 15 9.70 -9.12 -19.38
C ALA A 15 9.11 -8.82 -20.76
N ASP A 16 8.79 -9.88 -21.51
CA ASP A 16 8.01 -9.79 -22.74
C ASP A 16 6.52 -9.93 -22.36
N LEU A 17 5.79 -8.82 -22.39
CA LEU A 17 4.35 -8.73 -22.10
C LEU A 17 3.56 -8.78 -23.42
N LEU A 18 2.24 -9.00 -23.36
CA LEU A 18 1.40 -8.99 -24.57
C LEU A 18 1.46 -7.65 -25.30
N ARG A 19 1.52 -6.55 -24.53
CA ARG A 19 1.53 -5.18 -25.03
C ARG A 19 2.91 -4.59 -25.31
N GLY A 20 3.98 -5.35 -25.18
CA GLY A 20 5.33 -4.86 -25.44
C GLY A 20 6.38 -5.42 -24.51
N ARG A 21 7.61 -4.94 -24.66
CA ARG A 21 8.76 -5.41 -23.88
C ARG A 21 9.16 -4.39 -22.83
N LEU A 22 9.28 -4.84 -21.59
CA LEU A 22 9.81 -4.06 -20.48
C LEU A 22 11.26 -4.46 -20.21
N ASP A 23 12.18 -3.51 -20.36
CA ASP A 23 13.60 -3.66 -20.02
C ASP A 23 13.89 -2.81 -18.76
N VAL A 24 14.52 -3.41 -17.74
CA VAL A 24 14.80 -2.79 -16.44
C VAL A 24 16.27 -2.90 -16.11
N SER A 25 16.86 -1.80 -15.64
CA SER A 25 18.21 -1.77 -15.08
C SER A 25 18.12 -1.40 -13.60
N VAL A 26 18.65 -2.25 -12.73
CA VAL A 26 18.76 -1.99 -11.29
C VAL A 26 20.15 -1.46 -11.00
N ASP A 27 20.23 -0.26 -10.46
CA ASP A 27 21.47 0.46 -10.17
C ASP A 27 21.94 0.22 -8.74
N SER A 28 21.00 0.17 -7.79
CA SER A 28 21.29 -0.18 -6.40
C SER A 28 20.13 -0.92 -5.76
N SER A 29 20.44 -1.87 -4.85
CA SER A 29 19.40 -2.52 -4.06
C SER A 29 19.90 -3.04 -2.72
N THR A 30 19.04 -2.96 -1.72
CA THR A 30 19.22 -3.56 -0.39
C THR A 30 18.72 -5.00 -0.30
N ILE A 31 17.83 -5.40 -1.21
CA ILE A 31 17.22 -6.73 -1.29
C ILE A 31 17.42 -7.26 -2.71
N ALA A 32 17.55 -8.57 -2.91
CA ALA A 32 17.60 -9.12 -4.26
C ALA A 32 16.37 -8.68 -5.07
N PRO A 33 16.50 -8.16 -6.30
CA PRO A 33 15.37 -7.65 -7.09
C PRO A 33 14.21 -8.65 -7.20
N ASP A 34 14.50 -9.92 -7.47
CA ASP A 34 13.50 -10.99 -7.56
C ASP A 34 12.81 -11.31 -6.22
N SER A 35 13.36 -10.89 -5.08
CA SER A 35 12.68 -10.98 -3.79
C SER A 35 11.79 -9.77 -3.51
N LEU A 36 12.00 -8.65 -4.20
CA LEU A 36 11.27 -7.40 -3.98
C LEU A 36 10.07 -7.24 -4.93
N PHE A 37 10.27 -7.45 -6.24
CA PHE A 37 9.23 -7.20 -7.24
C PHE A 37 9.29 -8.15 -8.44
N GLY A 38 8.13 -8.44 -9.02
CA GLY A 38 7.96 -9.12 -10.31
C GLY A 38 7.32 -8.21 -11.36
N PHE A 39 6.99 -8.79 -12.51
CA PHE A 39 6.31 -8.10 -13.61
C PHE A 39 4.90 -8.64 -13.79
N ALA A 40 3.99 -7.79 -14.24
CA ALA A 40 2.70 -8.22 -14.75
C ALA A 40 2.13 -7.19 -15.74
N GLU A 41 1.03 -7.57 -16.37
CA GLU A 41 0.32 -6.73 -17.32
C GLU A 41 -0.97 -6.20 -16.71
N ARG A 42 -1.24 -4.91 -16.87
CA ARG A 42 -2.47 -4.27 -16.42
C ARG A 42 -3.55 -4.44 -17.46
N ARG A 43 -4.79 -4.62 -17.00
CA ARG A 43 -5.98 -4.45 -17.86
C ARG A 43 -6.37 -2.97 -17.91
N ASN A 44 -5.50 -2.15 -18.48
CA ASN A 44 -5.69 -0.71 -18.61
C ASN A 44 -5.14 -0.19 -19.94
N PRO A 45 -5.92 0.50 -20.78
CA PRO A 45 -5.46 0.97 -22.09
C PRO A 45 -4.30 1.97 -22.00
N LYS A 46 -4.22 2.78 -20.93
CA LYS A 46 -3.20 3.84 -20.76
C LYS A 46 -1.90 3.37 -20.11
N ARG A 47 -1.92 2.26 -19.37
CA ARG A 47 -0.76 1.72 -18.63
C ARG A 47 -0.68 0.23 -18.90
N ALA A 48 0.29 -0.20 -19.69
CA ALA A 48 0.40 -1.60 -20.10
C ALA A 48 0.89 -2.51 -18.97
N PHE A 49 1.85 -2.08 -18.15
CA PHE A 49 2.53 -2.94 -17.19
C PHE A 49 2.43 -2.45 -15.75
N LEU A 50 2.86 -3.31 -14.82
CA LEU A 50 3.15 -2.94 -13.44
C LEU A 50 4.30 -3.76 -12.86
N PHE A 51 4.99 -3.15 -11.90
CA PHE A 51 5.87 -3.86 -10.98
C PHE A 51 5.03 -4.45 -9.84
N VAL A 52 5.12 -5.75 -9.63
CA VAL A 52 4.32 -6.48 -8.64
C VAL A 52 5.14 -6.70 -7.39
N SER A 53 4.86 -5.96 -6.32
CA SER A 53 5.56 -6.15 -5.05
C SER A 53 5.33 -7.55 -4.47
N ARG A 54 6.41 -8.19 -4.02
CA ARG A 54 6.41 -9.47 -3.30
C ARG A 54 6.40 -9.31 -1.78
N VAL A 55 6.46 -8.08 -1.29
CA VAL A 55 6.62 -7.75 0.15
C VAL A 55 5.47 -6.93 0.73
N LEU A 56 4.36 -6.78 0.00
CA LEU A 56 3.19 -6.00 0.45
C LEU A 56 1.93 -6.83 0.71
N GLY A 57 1.85 -8.07 0.21
CA GLY A 57 0.60 -8.83 0.28
C GLY A 57 -0.51 -8.29 -0.63
N ARG A 58 -0.26 -7.34 -1.54
CA ARG A 58 -1.33 -6.78 -2.38
C ARG A 58 -1.77 -7.73 -3.48
N HIS A 59 -0.81 -8.24 -4.24
CA HIS A 59 -1.07 -9.09 -5.41
C HIS A 59 -0.51 -10.51 -5.24
N ILE A 60 0.43 -10.69 -4.33
CA ILE A 60 1.07 -11.97 -4.01
C ILE A 60 0.99 -12.10 -2.48
N PRO A 61 0.40 -13.18 -1.94
CA PRO A 61 0.40 -13.42 -0.51
C PRO A 61 1.83 -13.41 0.04
N ALA A 62 2.07 -12.61 1.07
CA ALA A 62 3.39 -12.40 1.65
C ALA A 62 3.41 -12.82 3.12
N ARG A 63 4.54 -13.32 3.61
CA ARG A 63 4.68 -13.63 5.04
C ARG A 63 4.70 -12.32 5.86
N PRO A 64 4.00 -12.24 6.99
CA PRO A 64 4.01 -11.04 7.84
C PRO A 64 5.42 -10.61 8.24
N SER A 65 6.29 -11.56 8.60
CA SER A 65 7.71 -11.34 8.90
C SER A 65 8.51 -10.72 7.74
N VAL A 66 8.22 -11.08 6.49
CA VAL A 66 8.88 -10.49 5.31
C VAL A 66 8.39 -9.06 5.09
N MET A 67 7.08 -8.82 5.17
CA MET A 67 6.51 -7.48 5.06
C MET A 67 7.08 -6.56 6.16
N LEU A 68 7.09 -7.03 7.41
CA LEU A 68 7.65 -6.30 8.56
C LEU A 68 9.10 -5.90 8.32
N LYS A 69 9.91 -6.84 7.84
CA LYS A 69 11.32 -6.57 7.54
C LYS A 69 11.47 -5.46 6.51
N SER A 70 10.69 -5.47 5.43
CA SER A 70 10.71 -4.41 4.42
C SER A 70 10.27 -3.06 4.98
N PHE A 71 9.27 -3.03 5.87
CA PHE A 71 8.81 -1.80 6.51
C PHE A 71 9.91 -1.19 7.39
N GLN A 72 10.56 -2.04 8.20
CA GLN A 72 11.69 -1.64 9.05
C GLN A 72 12.89 -1.18 8.22
N ASP A 73 13.26 -1.92 7.18
CA ASP A 73 14.39 -1.55 6.31
C ASP A 73 14.19 -0.20 5.64
N LEU A 74 12.96 0.10 5.21
CA LEU A 74 12.64 1.39 4.63
C LEU A 74 12.63 2.50 5.69
N ALA A 75 12.05 2.25 6.87
CA ALA A 75 12.05 3.20 7.98
C ALA A 75 13.47 3.57 8.45
N HIS A 76 14.39 2.60 8.52
CA HIS A 76 15.79 2.84 8.89
C HIS A 76 16.56 3.72 7.91
N LYS A 77 16.05 3.92 6.68
CA LYS A 77 16.64 4.84 5.71
C LYS A 77 16.17 6.28 5.90
N ILE A 78 15.07 6.50 6.63
CA ILE A 78 14.57 7.84 6.92
C ILE A 78 15.56 8.54 7.88
N PRO A 79 15.97 9.79 7.62
CA PRO A 79 16.82 10.53 8.54
C PRO A 79 16.23 10.59 9.95
N VAL A 80 17.08 10.32 10.95
CA VAL A 80 16.68 10.31 12.36
C VAL A 80 16.53 11.71 12.95
N ASP A 81 17.13 12.71 12.31
CA ASP A 81 17.22 14.11 12.73
C ASP A 81 16.17 15.02 12.09
N LEU A 82 15.10 14.44 11.50
CA LEU A 82 14.02 15.23 10.93
C LEU A 82 13.36 16.16 11.97
N PRO A 83 13.21 17.47 11.67
CA PRO A 83 12.56 18.41 12.57
C PRO A 83 11.11 18.00 12.82
N GLY A 84 10.76 17.89 14.10
CA GLY A 84 9.45 17.48 14.57
C GLY A 84 8.44 18.62 14.72
N PRO A 85 7.12 18.33 14.75
CA PRO A 85 6.52 17.01 14.55
C PRO A 85 6.68 16.48 13.13
N VAL A 86 6.70 15.14 12.97
CA VAL A 86 6.79 14.47 11.67
C VAL A 86 5.43 13.94 11.28
N LEU A 87 4.98 14.31 10.08
CA LEU A 87 3.77 13.74 9.49
C LEU A 87 4.16 12.66 8.49
N VAL A 88 3.78 11.41 8.76
CA VAL A 88 3.93 10.27 7.86
C VAL A 88 2.61 10.06 7.12
N ILE A 89 2.62 10.07 5.79
CA ILE A 89 1.43 9.84 4.96
C ILE A 89 1.63 8.61 4.08
N GLY A 90 0.80 7.59 4.28
CA GLY A 90 0.72 6.42 3.39
C GLY A 90 -0.25 6.65 2.23
N MET A 91 0.12 6.20 1.04
CA MET A 91 -0.72 6.32 -0.16
C MET A 91 -1.69 5.15 -0.28
N ALA A 92 -2.99 5.45 -0.34
CA ALA A 92 -3.97 4.45 -0.76
C ALA A 92 -3.76 4.09 -2.24
N GLU A 93 -4.06 2.87 -2.66
CA GLU A 93 -4.46 1.74 -1.82
C GLU A 93 -3.23 0.90 -1.42
N THR A 94 -2.26 0.75 -2.33
CA THR A 94 -1.19 -0.24 -2.21
C THR A 94 -0.26 0.00 -1.03
N ALA A 95 0.04 1.27 -0.72
CA ALA A 95 0.99 1.63 0.32
C ALA A 95 0.35 1.93 1.68
N VAL A 96 -0.94 1.63 1.89
CA VAL A 96 -1.57 1.76 3.21
C VAL A 96 -0.82 0.96 4.28
N GLY A 97 -0.67 -0.35 4.07
CA GLY A 97 0.04 -1.21 5.02
C GLY A 97 1.52 -0.85 5.16
N LEU A 98 2.15 -0.45 4.05
CA LEU A 98 3.55 0.00 4.03
C LEU A 98 3.74 1.27 4.87
N GLY A 99 2.91 2.29 4.66
CA GLY A 99 2.97 3.56 5.38
C GLY A 99 2.77 3.38 6.88
N ALA A 100 1.78 2.58 7.28
CA ALA A 100 1.55 2.29 8.70
C ALA A 100 2.70 1.49 9.33
N GLY A 101 3.28 0.53 8.59
CA GLY A 101 4.46 -0.22 9.02
C GLY A 101 5.71 0.63 9.17
N VAL A 102 5.98 1.51 8.20
CA VAL A 102 7.08 2.47 8.24
C VAL A 102 6.91 3.43 9.41
N HIS A 103 5.71 3.97 9.61
CA HIS A 103 5.40 4.82 10.77
C HIS A 103 5.61 4.08 12.09
N ARG A 104 5.12 2.84 12.22
CA ARG A 104 5.31 2.03 13.43
C ARG A 104 6.80 1.88 13.77
N ALA A 105 7.63 1.53 12.79
CA ALA A 105 9.07 1.36 12.98
C ALA A 105 9.78 2.69 13.26
N TYR A 106 9.44 3.75 12.53
CA TYR A 106 10.05 5.08 12.70
C TYR A 106 9.72 5.72 14.05
N SER A 107 8.55 5.42 14.61
CA SER A 107 8.08 5.95 15.90
C SER A 107 8.71 5.25 17.10
N GLU A 108 9.46 4.16 16.94
CA GLU A 108 10.13 3.48 18.06
C GLU A 108 11.15 4.37 18.78
N THR A 109 11.74 5.33 18.07
CA THR A 109 12.76 6.24 18.61
C THR A 109 12.26 7.68 18.82
N ARG A 110 10.98 7.97 18.53
CA ARG A 110 10.42 9.32 18.65
C ARG A 110 8.91 9.31 18.88
N SER A 111 8.43 10.21 19.73
CA SER A 111 7.00 10.28 20.12
C SER A 111 6.18 11.29 19.33
N ASP A 112 6.81 12.07 18.44
CA ASP A 112 6.23 13.18 17.70
C ASP A 112 5.98 12.84 16.22
N ALA A 113 5.73 11.57 15.92
CA ALA A 113 5.39 11.08 14.59
C ALA A 113 3.90 10.73 14.49
N LEU A 114 3.18 11.45 13.63
CA LEU A 114 1.77 11.24 13.33
C LEU A 114 1.61 10.46 12.02
N TYR A 115 0.75 9.45 11.98
CA TYR A 115 0.40 8.75 10.76
C TYR A 115 -0.95 9.21 10.22
N LEU A 116 -0.99 9.54 8.93
CA LEU A 116 -2.19 9.66 8.13
C LEU A 116 -2.13 8.72 6.93
N VAL A 117 -3.28 8.36 6.40
CA VAL A 117 -3.39 7.66 5.13
C VAL A 117 -4.31 8.43 4.20
N SER A 118 -3.96 8.50 2.92
CA SER A 118 -4.94 8.94 1.93
C SER A 118 -6.02 7.88 1.76
N THR A 119 -7.22 8.30 1.35
CA THR A 119 -8.37 7.39 1.20
C THR A 119 -9.17 7.77 -0.04
N ARG A 120 -9.78 6.77 -0.67
CA ARG A 120 -10.81 6.95 -1.71
C ARG A 120 -12.23 6.85 -1.16
N HIS A 121 -12.35 6.60 0.14
CA HIS A 121 -13.61 6.49 0.86
C HIS A 121 -13.81 7.73 1.74
N PRO A 122 -14.84 8.56 1.46
CA PRO A 122 -15.23 9.63 2.35
C PRO A 122 -15.66 9.06 3.71
N THR A 123 -15.13 9.61 4.80
CA THR A 123 -15.49 9.21 6.17
C THR A 123 -16.66 10.04 6.74
N GLY A 124 -17.09 11.08 6.04
CA GLY A 124 -18.03 12.08 6.54
C GLY A 124 -17.40 13.16 7.43
N THR A 125 -16.08 13.12 7.67
CA THR A 125 -15.37 14.16 8.41
C THR A 125 -14.81 15.25 7.49
N GLU A 126 -14.39 16.36 8.09
CA GLU A 126 -13.78 17.49 7.39
C GLU A 126 -12.58 17.05 6.55
N LEU A 127 -12.55 17.47 5.29
CA LEU A 127 -11.43 17.23 4.38
C LEU A 127 -10.37 18.31 4.59
N PHE A 128 -9.12 17.90 4.71
CA PHE A 128 -7.99 18.80 4.70
C PHE A 128 -7.54 19.09 3.27
N ALA A 129 -7.31 18.05 2.48
CA ALA A 129 -6.85 18.18 1.11
C ALA A 129 -7.49 17.13 0.20
N ARG A 130 -7.56 17.47 -1.09
CA ARG A 130 -7.90 16.56 -2.18
C ARG A 130 -6.86 16.72 -3.28
N PHE A 131 -6.38 15.62 -3.84
CA PHE A 131 -5.53 15.66 -5.03
C PHE A 131 -5.87 14.51 -5.98
N GLU A 132 -5.46 14.64 -7.24
CA GLU A 132 -5.74 13.66 -8.29
C GLU A 132 -4.42 13.13 -8.86
N GLU A 133 -4.33 11.81 -9.06
CA GLU A 133 -3.21 11.19 -9.74
C GLU A 133 -3.42 11.23 -11.27
N GLU A 134 -2.53 11.91 -12.00
CA GLU A 134 -2.58 12.07 -13.46
C GLU A 134 -2.63 10.74 -14.25
N HIS A 135 -2.17 9.65 -13.64
CA HIS A 135 -2.02 8.33 -14.25
C HIS A 135 -3.04 7.29 -13.76
N SER A 136 -3.92 7.67 -12.83
CA SER A 136 -5.09 6.90 -12.45
C SER A 136 -6.29 7.43 -13.23
N HIS A 137 -7.24 6.58 -13.63
CA HIS A 137 -8.49 7.08 -14.21
C HIS A 137 -9.32 7.70 -13.07
N ALA A 138 -9.05 8.97 -12.78
CA ALA A 138 -9.83 9.87 -11.92
C ALA A 138 -10.25 9.32 -10.54
N SER A 139 -9.34 8.66 -9.81
CA SER A 139 -9.53 8.46 -8.37
C SER A 139 -8.91 9.63 -7.62
N ALA A 140 -9.74 10.56 -7.16
CA ALA A 140 -9.32 11.56 -6.20
C ALA A 140 -8.90 10.89 -4.89
N HIS A 141 -7.79 11.33 -4.33
CA HIS A 141 -7.34 10.97 -3.00
C HIS A 141 -7.80 12.03 -2.02
N LEU A 142 -8.39 11.58 -0.92
CA LEU A 142 -8.86 12.42 0.17
C LEU A 142 -7.87 12.32 1.33
N ILE A 143 -7.52 13.47 1.90
CA ILE A 143 -6.83 13.57 3.19
C ILE A 143 -7.82 14.21 4.15
N HIS A 144 -8.20 13.50 5.20
CA HIS A 144 -9.11 14.03 6.22
C HIS A 144 -8.33 14.80 7.29
N LEU A 145 -8.97 15.83 7.82
CA LEU A 145 -8.46 16.53 8.99
C LEU A 145 -8.72 15.66 10.24
N PRO A 146 -7.73 15.48 11.14
CA PRO A 146 -7.95 14.76 12.39
C PRO A 146 -9.11 15.35 13.20
N ALA A 147 -9.98 14.47 13.69
CA ALA A 147 -11.09 14.86 14.56
C ALA A 147 -10.60 15.21 15.98
N ASP A 148 -9.56 14.51 16.46
CA ASP A 148 -8.89 14.82 17.72
C ASP A 148 -8.10 16.14 17.61
N PRO A 149 -8.36 17.13 18.48
CA PRO A 149 -7.68 18.43 18.43
C PRO A 149 -6.16 18.35 18.59
N ALA A 150 -5.65 17.45 19.43
CA ALA A 150 -4.21 17.33 19.66
C ALA A 150 -3.50 16.74 18.44
N LEU A 151 -4.12 15.75 17.77
CA LEU A 151 -3.60 15.20 16.52
C LEU A 151 -3.68 16.21 15.38
N ARG A 152 -4.75 17.01 15.35
CA ARG A 152 -4.89 18.12 14.39
C ARG A 152 -3.80 19.17 14.58
N ASP A 153 -3.54 19.59 15.80
CA ASP A 153 -2.47 20.53 16.12
C ASP A 153 -1.09 19.98 15.74
N MET A 154 -0.87 18.68 15.97
CA MET A 154 0.36 17.99 15.55
C MET A 154 0.51 17.98 14.02
N MET A 155 -0.56 17.66 13.29
CA MET A 155 -0.58 17.67 11.82
C MET A 155 -0.27 19.07 11.26
N LEU A 156 -1.02 20.09 11.68
CA LEU A 156 -0.83 21.48 11.22
C LEU A 156 0.49 22.08 11.70
N GLY A 157 1.02 21.54 12.80
CA GLY A 157 2.31 21.89 13.39
C GLY A 157 3.51 21.18 12.74
N ALA A 158 3.29 20.19 11.86
CA ALA A 158 4.34 19.34 11.33
C ALA A 158 5.43 20.16 10.63
N ARG A 159 6.69 19.80 10.90
CA ARG A 159 7.88 20.42 10.31
C ARG A 159 8.57 19.50 9.32
N SER A 160 8.26 18.20 9.35
CA SER A 160 8.71 17.26 8.33
C SER A 160 7.56 16.44 7.79
N LEU A 161 7.66 16.12 6.50
CA LEU A 161 6.72 15.26 5.80
C LEU A 161 7.44 14.00 5.31
N VAL A 162 6.92 12.83 5.66
CA VAL A 162 7.36 11.54 5.14
C VAL A 162 6.23 10.98 4.29
N LEU A 163 6.43 10.90 2.98
CA LEU A 163 5.44 10.39 2.03
C LEU A 163 5.80 8.97 1.62
N VAL A 164 4.90 8.01 1.82
CA VAL A 164 5.19 6.58 1.62
C VAL A 164 4.31 6.01 0.51
N ASP A 165 4.95 5.48 -0.53
CA ASP A 165 4.28 4.76 -1.62
C ASP A 165 5.01 3.44 -1.94
N ASP A 166 4.46 2.57 -2.78
CA ASP A 166 5.14 1.34 -3.18
C ASP A 166 6.23 1.60 -4.23
N GLU A 167 5.96 2.49 -5.18
CA GLU A 167 6.83 2.79 -6.33
C GLU A 167 6.90 4.29 -6.64
N ALA A 168 8.08 4.79 -7.01
CA ALA A 168 8.23 6.09 -7.67
C ALA A 168 8.61 5.92 -9.14
N SER A 169 7.84 6.48 -10.07
CA SER A 169 8.16 6.47 -11.52
C SER A 169 8.51 7.86 -12.04
N THR A 170 7.58 8.81 -12.07
CA THR A 170 7.85 10.19 -12.50
C THR A 170 8.03 11.16 -11.32
N GLY A 171 7.78 10.71 -10.09
CA GLY A 171 7.75 11.53 -8.88
C GLY A 171 6.52 12.46 -8.76
N LYS A 172 5.70 12.58 -9.81
CA LYS A 172 4.56 13.51 -9.86
C LYS A 172 3.55 13.29 -8.74
N THR A 173 3.24 12.05 -8.38
CA THR A 173 2.31 11.75 -7.28
C THR A 173 2.73 12.42 -5.97
N PHE A 174 4.02 12.32 -5.62
CA PHE A 174 4.57 12.96 -4.42
C PHE A 174 4.56 14.49 -4.53
N ILE A 175 4.95 15.03 -5.68
CA ILE A 175 4.99 16.48 -5.91
C ILE A 175 3.57 17.08 -5.79
N ASN A 176 2.59 16.46 -6.44
CA ASN A 176 1.19 16.90 -6.43
C ASN A 176 0.57 16.78 -5.04
N LEU A 177 0.83 15.68 -4.32
CA LEU A 177 0.38 15.54 -2.93
C LEU A 177 1.00 16.61 -2.03
N HIS A 178 2.32 16.80 -2.10
CA HIS A 178 2.99 17.84 -1.32
C HIS A 178 2.39 19.22 -1.60
N GLN A 179 2.20 19.57 -2.87
CA GLN A 179 1.59 20.84 -3.26
C GLN A 179 0.17 20.98 -2.68
N ALA A 180 -0.68 19.96 -2.82
CA ALA A 180 -2.04 19.98 -2.29
C ALA A 180 -2.08 20.15 -0.75
N LEU A 181 -1.13 19.53 -0.02
CA LEU A 181 -1.03 19.66 1.43
C LEU A 181 -0.56 21.06 1.87
N VAL A 182 0.42 21.63 1.17
CA VAL A 182 0.91 22.99 1.45
C VAL A 182 -0.17 24.03 1.15
N GLU A 183 -0.85 23.91 0.00
CA GLU A 183 -1.97 24.78 -0.38
C GLU A 183 -3.15 24.68 0.59
N ALA A 184 -3.41 23.49 1.14
CA ALA A 184 -4.42 23.27 2.16
C ALA A 184 -4.05 23.87 3.55
N GLY A 185 -2.77 24.20 3.77
CA GLY A 185 -2.35 24.92 4.98
C GLY A 185 -1.19 24.31 5.77
N LEU A 186 -0.50 23.27 5.27
CA LEU A 186 0.76 22.80 5.88
C LEU A 186 1.89 23.79 5.60
N SER A 187 1.95 24.85 6.41
CA SER A 187 2.81 26.02 6.20
C SER A 187 4.18 25.95 6.88
N LYS A 188 4.46 24.89 7.65
CA LYS A 188 5.67 24.75 8.48
C LYS A 188 6.66 23.69 8.01
N ILE A 189 6.42 23.07 6.84
CA ILE A 189 7.25 21.99 6.33
C ILE A 189 8.65 22.52 5.95
N GLU A 190 9.67 21.95 6.58
CA GLU A 190 11.10 22.25 6.36
C GLU A 190 11.81 21.13 5.61
N ARG A 191 11.34 19.89 5.79
CA ARG A 191 11.93 18.68 5.20
C ARG A 191 10.85 17.77 4.63
N VAL A 192 11.13 17.19 3.48
CA VAL A 192 10.28 16.19 2.82
C VAL A 192 11.11 14.95 2.53
N VAL A 193 10.58 13.78 2.88
CA VAL A 193 11.22 12.49 2.57
C VAL A 193 10.21 11.62 1.86
N THR A 194 10.53 11.16 0.66
CA THR A 194 9.71 10.14 -0.02
C THR A 194 10.31 8.77 0.22
N CYS A 195 9.48 7.81 0.63
CA CYS A 195 9.87 6.44 0.96
C CYS A 195 9.15 5.49 0.00
N VAL A 196 9.91 4.76 -0.83
CA VAL A 196 9.34 3.77 -1.75
C VAL A 196 10.09 2.44 -1.71
N LEU A 197 9.44 1.35 -2.09
CA LEU A 197 10.15 0.08 -2.26
C LEU A 197 11.08 0.16 -3.47
N THR A 198 10.56 0.63 -4.60
CA THR A 198 11.29 0.74 -5.87
C THR A 198 11.23 2.16 -6.42
N ASP A 199 12.39 2.78 -6.65
CA ASP A 199 12.50 4.11 -7.26
C ASP A 199 13.07 4.01 -8.69
N TRP A 200 12.24 4.38 -9.66
CA TRP A 200 12.55 4.46 -11.09
C TRP A 200 12.65 5.91 -11.58
N SER A 201 12.55 6.88 -10.68
CA SER A 201 12.36 8.29 -11.00
C SER A 201 13.63 9.07 -11.29
N ALA A 202 14.79 8.42 -11.17
CA ALA A 202 16.09 9.06 -11.34
C ALA A 202 16.23 10.36 -10.52
N GLY A 203 15.67 10.38 -9.31
CA GLY A 203 15.74 11.55 -8.44
C GLY A 203 14.74 12.67 -8.77
N ALA A 204 13.63 12.38 -9.45
CA ALA A 204 12.68 13.41 -9.90
C ALA A 204 12.14 14.30 -8.76
N VAL A 205 11.85 13.74 -7.59
CA VAL A 205 11.29 14.49 -6.45
C VAL A 205 12.33 15.44 -5.89
N SER A 206 13.54 14.95 -5.62
CA SER A 206 14.66 15.77 -5.13
C SER A 206 15.04 16.87 -6.13
N THR A 207 14.99 16.58 -7.43
CA THR A 207 15.22 17.56 -8.50
C THR A 207 14.15 18.65 -8.52
N SER A 208 12.88 18.28 -8.38
CA SER A 208 11.75 19.23 -8.44
C SER A 208 11.61 20.07 -7.18
N MET A 209 11.86 19.50 -6.00
CA MET A 209 11.62 20.15 -4.71
C MET A 209 12.91 20.74 -4.10
N GLY A 210 14.08 20.40 -4.63
CA GLY A 210 15.37 20.92 -4.18
C GLY A 210 15.86 20.31 -2.87
N ALA A 211 16.76 21.03 -2.18
CA ALA A 211 17.51 20.52 -1.01
C ALA A 211 16.66 20.16 0.23
N VAL A 212 15.38 20.54 0.24
CA VAL A 212 14.44 20.17 1.29
C VAL A 212 13.91 18.74 1.14
N ALA A 213 14.03 18.14 -0.05
CA ALA A 213 13.51 16.83 -0.37
C ALA A 213 14.61 15.76 -0.44
N GLU A 214 14.33 14.61 0.16
CA GLU A 214 15.18 13.42 0.13
C GLU A 214 14.37 12.22 -0.34
N GLN A 215 15.01 11.35 -1.12
CA GLN A 215 14.37 10.13 -1.63
C GLN A 215 15.08 8.92 -1.05
N VAL A 216 14.31 8.08 -0.35
CA VAL A 216 14.80 6.84 0.22
C VAL A 216 14.05 5.66 -0.39
N SER A 217 14.79 4.63 -0.75
CA SER A 217 14.20 3.42 -1.30
C SER A 217 14.99 2.17 -0.95
N LEU A 218 14.33 1.01 -1.09
CA LEU A 218 15.00 -0.28 -0.98
C LEU A 218 15.74 -0.65 -2.25
N LEU A 219 15.26 -0.18 -3.40
CA LEU A 219 15.83 -0.40 -4.72
C LEU A 219 15.74 0.87 -5.57
N GLN A 220 16.78 1.14 -6.37
CA GLN A 220 16.82 2.20 -7.36
C GLN A 220 17.22 1.66 -8.73
N GLY A 221 16.63 2.21 -9.79
CA GLY A 221 16.98 1.85 -11.15
C GLY A 221 16.28 2.70 -12.20
N SER A 222 16.19 2.15 -13.40
CA SER A 222 15.48 2.73 -14.54
C SER A 222 14.79 1.64 -15.35
N TYR A 223 13.81 2.03 -16.16
CA TYR A 223 13.15 1.12 -17.09
C TYR A 223 12.85 1.81 -18.43
N SER A 224 12.66 0.99 -19.47
CA SER A 224 12.11 1.40 -20.75
C SER A 224 11.05 0.39 -21.18
N PHE A 225 9.95 0.89 -21.75
CA PHE A 225 8.89 0.06 -22.30
C PHE A 225 8.78 0.29 -23.81
N ASP A 226 9.05 -0.76 -24.57
CA ASP A 226 8.92 -0.82 -26.03
C ASP A 226 7.51 -1.35 -26.35
N GLU A 227 6.55 -0.43 -26.56
CA GLU A 227 5.14 -0.75 -26.71
C GLU A 227 4.83 -1.38 -28.08
N ASP A 228 4.13 -2.51 -28.07
CA ASP A 228 3.54 -3.08 -29.27
C ASP A 228 2.20 -2.39 -29.55
N VAL A 229 2.24 -1.40 -30.45
CA VAL A 229 1.06 -0.63 -30.88
C VAL A 229 0.02 -1.46 -31.64
N SER A 230 0.38 -2.68 -32.06
CA SER A 230 -0.54 -3.60 -32.74
C SER A 230 -1.31 -4.52 -31.77
N ALA A 231 -0.86 -4.60 -30.50
CA ALA A 231 -1.51 -5.41 -29.49
C ALA A 231 -2.92 -4.89 -29.18
N PRO A 232 -3.91 -5.78 -28.97
CA PRO A 232 -5.27 -5.37 -28.65
C PRO A 232 -5.32 -4.65 -27.30
N LEU A 233 -6.05 -3.54 -27.22
CA LEU A 233 -6.29 -2.86 -25.95
C LEU A 233 -7.30 -3.67 -25.11
N PRO A 234 -7.05 -3.81 -23.79
CA PRO A 234 -7.95 -4.56 -22.92
C PRO A 234 -9.21 -3.76 -22.61
N ASP A 235 -10.32 -4.46 -22.42
CA ASP A 235 -11.52 -3.90 -21.79
C ASP A 235 -11.23 -3.62 -20.30
N MET A 236 -11.37 -2.35 -19.92
CA MET A 236 -11.15 -1.87 -18.56
C MET A 236 -12.50 -1.64 -17.86
N PRO A 237 -12.75 -2.28 -16.71
CA PRO A 237 -13.93 -2.01 -15.90
C PRO A 237 -13.89 -0.61 -15.27
N GLU A 238 -15.06 -0.05 -14.99
CA GLU A 238 -15.18 1.25 -14.32
C GLU A 238 -14.82 1.12 -12.83
N VAL A 239 -13.58 1.47 -12.51
CA VAL A 239 -12.99 1.30 -11.17
C VAL A 239 -12.49 2.63 -10.61
N GLY A 240 -13.03 3.77 -11.05
CA GLY A 240 -12.55 5.13 -10.73
C GLY A 240 -13.29 5.84 -9.59
N THR A 241 -14.47 5.35 -9.19
CA THR A 241 -15.39 6.07 -8.31
C THR A 241 -14.81 6.37 -6.92
N VAL A 242 -15.06 7.60 -6.47
CA VAL A 242 -14.82 8.11 -5.10
C VAL A 242 -16.17 8.57 -4.57
N ALA A 243 -16.81 7.73 -3.77
CA ALA A 243 -18.13 7.99 -3.22
C ALA A 243 -18.28 7.27 -1.89
N MET A 244 -19.23 7.75 -1.08
CA MET A 244 -19.76 6.96 0.02
C MET A 244 -20.64 5.87 -0.60
N GLY A 245 -20.29 4.62 -0.36
CA GLY A 245 -21.11 3.49 -0.79
C GLY A 245 -22.24 3.18 0.19
N ASP A 246 -22.96 2.10 -0.05
CA ASP A 246 -24.08 1.64 0.78
C ASP A 246 -23.66 1.29 2.23
N TRP A 247 -22.37 1.01 2.44
CA TRP A 247 -21.80 0.67 3.75
C TRP A 247 -20.82 1.75 4.21
N PRO A 248 -21.27 2.71 5.05
CA PRO A 248 -20.41 3.79 5.51
C PRO A 248 -19.34 3.30 6.50
N LEU A 249 -18.19 3.97 6.50
CA LEU A 249 -17.10 3.70 7.44
C LEU A 249 -17.47 4.12 8.86
N LEU A 250 -17.07 3.32 9.85
CA LEU A 250 -17.19 3.66 11.26
C LEU A 250 -15.97 4.46 11.72
N THR A 251 -16.15 5.77 11.93
CA THR A 251 -15.08 6.67 12.38
C THR A 251 -14.52 6.32 13.76
N ALA A 252 -15.28 5.63 14.60
CA ALA A 252 -14.83 5.13 15.90
C ALA A 252 -13.72 4.07 15.79
N ASN A 253 -13.64 3.36 14.66
CA ASN A 253 -12.68 2.29 14.40
C ASN A 253 -11.52 2.78 13.50
N ASP A 254 -11.27 4.09 13.48
CA ASP A 254 -10.19 4.66 12.67
C ASP A 254 -8.83 4.09 13.07
N TRP A 255 -8.05 3.77 12.04
CA TRP A 255 -6.72 3.21 12.16
C TRP A 255 -5.67 4.07 11.44
N GLY A 256 -6.07 5.22 10.89
CA GLY A 256 -5.13 6.15 10.24
C GLY A 256 -5.74 7.16 9.27
N ARG A 257 -7.03 7.10 8.92
CA ARG A 257 -7.64 8.09 8.02
C ARG A 257 -7.81 9.45 8.70
N MET A 258 -7.93 9.48 10.02
CA MET A 258 -8.09 10.71 10.82
C MET A 258 -6.92 10.95 11.78
N GLY A 259 -5.79 10.30 11.57
CA GLY A 259 -4.58 10.52 12.34
C GLY A 259 -4.45 9.56 13.50
N VAL A 260 -3.32 8.88 13.62
CA VAL A 260 -3.01 8.01 14.76
C VAL A 260 -1.53 8.11 15.15
N LEU A 261 -1.25 7.93 16.44
CA LEU A 261 0.12 7.78 16.96
C LEU A 261 0.55 6.33 17.07
N ALA A 262 -0.42 5.41 17.21
CA ALA A 262 -0.22 3.97 17.22
C ALA A 262 -1.56 3.28 16.97
N VAL A 263 -1.52 2.04 16.49
CA VAL A 263 -2.69 1.18 16.33
C VAL A 263 -2.44 -0.11 17.11
N ALA A 264 -3.38 -0.46 17.99
CA ALA A 264 -3.29 -1.66 18.80
C ALA A 264 -3.76 -2.90 18.01
N ASP A 265 -3.16 -4.06 18.30
CA ASP A 265 -3.62 -5.35 17.81
C ASP A 265 -4.87 -5.81 18.60
N THR A 266 -6.04 -5.38 18.11
CA THR A 266 -7.33 -5.63 18.77
C THR A 266 -8.29 -6.46 17.93
N LEU A 267 -7.93 -6.81 16.69
CA LEU A 267 -8.82 -7.53 15.79
C LEU A 267 -8.87 -9.01 16.18
N ALA A 268 -10.06 -9.54 16.48
CA ALA A 268 -10.28 -10.93 16.92
C ALA A 268 -9.31 -11.39 18.04
N PRO A 269 -9.36 -10.80 19.25
CA PRO A 269 -8.38 -11.04 20.30
C PRO A 269 -8.36 -12.50 20.78
N GLY A 270 -9.51 -13.19 20.74
CA GLY A 270 -9.63 -14.60 21.12
C GLY A 270 -9.28 -15.62 20.04
N LEU A 271 -8.86 -15.17 18.85
CA LEU A 271 -8.52 -16.09 17.77
C LEU A 271 -7.25 -16.89 18.09
N THR A 272 -7.32 -18.20 17.92
CA THR A 272 -6.20 -19.13 18.13
C THR A 272 -5.94 -19.93 16.85
N VAL A 273 -4.71 -20.43 16.75
CA VAL A 273 -4.21 -21.23 15.62
C VAL A 273 -3.38 -22.40 16.13
N ASN A 274 -3.33 -23.47 15.35
CA ASN A 274 -2.43 -24.58 15.60
C ASN A 274 -1.04 -24.30 15.02
N LYS A 275 0.00 -24.83 15.67
CA LYS A 275 1.36 -24.75 15.14
C LYS A 275 1.43 -25.40 13.76
N GLY A 276 1.94 -24.66 12.77
CA GLY A 276 2.06 -25.10 11.38
C GLY A 276 0.77 -25.08 10.57
N GLU A 277 -0.36 -24.62 11.14
CA GLU A 277 -1.60 -24.39 10.39
C GLU A 277 -1.35 -23.34 9.29
N ARG A 278 -1.73 -23.62 8.05
CA ARG A 278 -1.56 -22.68 6.94
C ARG A 278 -2.75 -21.72 6.93
N VAL A 279 -2.50 -20.48 7.34
CA VAL A 279 -3.53 -19.46 7.48
C VAL A 279 -3.29 -18.33 6.48
N LEU A 280 -4.33 -17.96 5.74
CA LEU A 280 -4.34 -16.73 4.96
C LEU A 280 -5.18 -15.68 5.69
N VAL A 281 -4.57 -14.52 5.97
CA VAL A 281 -5.30 -13.34 6.44
C VAL A 281 -5.48 -12.38 5.26
N VAL A 282 -6.72 -11.99 4.97
CA VAL A 282 -7.06 -11.09 3.85
C VAL A 282 -7.63 -9.79 4.39
N GLY A 283 -6.96 -8.67 4.15
CA GLY A 283 -7.55 -7.33 4.37
C GLY A 283 -8.40 -6.87 3.18
N THR A 284 -9.56 -6.25 3.42
CA THR A 284 -10.41 -5.74 2.33
C THR A 284 -10.01 -4.32 1.91
N SER A 285 -9.64 -4.14 0.65
CA SER A 285 -9.38 -2.84 0.00
C SER A 285 -8.30 -2.03 0.74
N GLU A 286 -8.66 -0.89 1.34
CA GLU A 286 -7.78 -0.08 2.17
C GLU A 286 -7.65 -0.59 3.62
N PHE A 287 -8.52 -1.49 4.10
CA PHE A 287 -8.43 -2.08 5.44
C PHE A 287 -7.33 -3.13 5.51
N VAL A 288 -6.08 -2.68 5.63
CA VAL A 288 -4.88 -3.53 5.53
C VAL A 288 -4.13 -3.63 6.85
N TRP A 289 -4.02 -2.52 7.59
CA TRP A 289 -3.10 -2.47 8.72
C TRP A 289 -3.54 -3.31 9.93
N ARG A 290 -4.80 -3.20 10.38
CA ARG A 290 -5.30 -4.04 11.48
C ARG A 290 -5.32 -5.54 11.12
N PRO A 291 -5.72 -5.93 9.91
CA PRO A 291 -5.56 -7.31 9.45
C PRO A 291 -4.10 -7.80 9.42
N PHE A 292 -3.15 -6.92 9.06
CA PHE A 292 -1.73 -7.25 9.14
C PHE A 292 -1.27 -7.50 10.58
N LEU A 293 -1.70 -6.70 11.55
CA LEU A 293 -1.38 -6.94 12.98
C LEU A 293 -1.90 -8.30 13.46
N LEU A 294 -3.12 -8.69 13.05
CA LEU A 294 -3.65 -10.02 13.31
C LEU A 294 -2.75 -11.10 12.68
N ALA A 295 -2.37 -10.95 11.41
CA ALA A 295 -1.50 -11.90 10.72
C ALA A 295 -0.14 -12.05 11.41
N GLU A 296 0.45 -10.94 11.86
CA GLU A 296 1.71 -10.92 12.61
C GLU A 296 1.58 -11.68 13.94
N ARG A 297 0.48 -11.47 14.69
CA ARG A 297 0.20 -12.20 15.93
C ARG A 297 0.04 -13.70 15.70
N LEU A 298 -0.66 -14.10 14.65
CA LEU A 298 -0.84 -15.52 14.31
C LEU A 298 0.47 -16.18 13.87
N GLU A 299 1.34 -15.47 13.13
CA GLU A 299 2.66 -15.98 12.75
C GLU A 299 3.53 -16.18 14.01
N LYS A 300 3.51 -15.21 14.94
CA LYS A 300 4.20 -15.32 16.24
C LYS A 300 3.68 -16.47 17.10
N ALA A 301 2.40 -16.83 16.97
CA ALA A 301 1.80 -17.98 17.64
C ALA A 301 2.20 -19.34 17.01
N GLY A 302 2.94 -19.32 15.89
CA GLY A 302 3.54 -20.51 15.28
C GLY A 302 2.78 -21.09 14.09
N ALA A 303 1.76 -20.40 13.57
CA ALA A 303 1.10 -20.77 12.32
C ALA A 303 1.96 -20.41 11.09
N ASP A 304 1.72 -21.10 9.97
CA ASP A 304 2.27 -20.75 8.67
C ASP A 304 1.38 -19.70 8.00
N VAL A 305 1.60 -18.43 8.36
CA VAL A 305 0.72 -17.33 7.97
C VAL A 305 1.20 -16.63 6.71
N HIS A 306 0.26 -16.38 5.81
CA HIS A 306 0.42 -15.44 4.70
C HIS A 306 -0.63 -14.33 4.82
N PHE A 307 -0.25 -13.13 4.42
CA PHE A 307 -1.12 -11.97 4.35
C PHE A 307 -1.41 -11.61 2.90
N SER A 308 -2.66 -11.30 2.59
CA SER A 308 -3.07 -10.74 1.31
C SER A 308 -4.06 -9.59 1.51
N SER A 309 -4.35 -8.83 0.46
CA SER A 309 -5.44 -7.85 0.46
C SER A 309 -6.19 -7.81 -0.86
N THR A 310 -7.47 -7.48 -0.84
CA THR A 310 -8.25 -7.28 -2.08
C THR A 310 -7.89 -5.96 -2.75
N SER A 311 -8.07 -5.83 -4.06
CA SER A 311 -7.82 -4.56 -4.75
C SER A 311 -8.83 -4.28 -5.85
N ARG A 312 -9.06 -3.00 -6.15
CA ARG A 312 -9.83 -2.53 -7.31
C ARG A 312 -9.02 -2.48 -8.62
N SER A 313 -7.72 -2.77 -8.59
CA SER A 313 -6.85 -2.69 -9.77
C SER A 313 -6.97 -3.92 -10.66
N PRO A 314 -7.48 -3.83 -11.90
CA PRO A 314 -7.60 -4.99 -12.77
C PRO A 314 -6.25 -5.32 -13.43
N ILE A 315 -5.76 -6.54 -13.18
CA ILE A 315 -4.49 -7.08 -13.67
C ILE A 315 -4.76 -8.35 -14.47
N ALA A 316 -4.03 -8.55 -15.56
CA ALA A 316 -4.12 -9.73 -16.41
C ALA A 316 -3.36 -10.91 -15.79
N LEU A 317 -3.79 -12.13 -16.12
CA LEU A 317 -3.07 -13.34 -15.76
C LEU A 317 -1.78 -13.45 -16.59
N GLY A 318 -0.71 -13.94 -15.98
CA GLY A 318 0.62 -14.08 -16.56
C GLY A 318 1.70 -13.47 -15.68
N HIS A 319 2.96 -13.89 -15.92
CA HIS A 319 4.13 -13.46 -15.17
C HIS A 319 3.99 -13.67 -13.65
N ALA A 320 3.88 -12.59 -12.86
CA ALA A 320 3.75 -12.69 -11.41
C ALA A 320 2.31 -12.94 -10.93
N ILE A 321 1.33 -13.09 -11.85
CA ILE A 321 -0.09 -13.23 -11.54
C ILE A 321 -0.63 -14.54 -12.10
N ASP A 322 -0.68 -15.57 -11.27
CA ASP A 322 -1.06 -16.93 -11.64
C ASP A 322 -2.57 -17.20 -11.47
N HIS A 323 -3.23 -16.43 -10.61
CA HIS A 323 -4.65 -16.60 -10.30
C HIS A 323 -5.30 -15.27 -9.96
N ALA A 324 -6.59 -15.14 -10.28
CA ALA A 324 -7.41 -14.00 -9.92
C ALA A 324 -8.83 -14.47 -9.60
N LEU A 325 -9.33 -14.07 -8.43
CA LEU A 325 -10.75 -14.06 -8.12
C LEU A 325 -11.27 -12.65 -8.35
N SER A 326 -12.47 -12.52 -8.92
CA SER A 326 -13.15 -11.25 -9.14
C SER A 326 -14.50 -11.30 -8.44
N PHE A 327 -14.85 -10.23 -7.73
CA PHE A 327 -16.07 -10.13 -6.93
C PHE A 327 -16.49 -8.68 -6.74
N SER A 328 -17.70 -8.41 -6.21
CA SER A 328 -18.13 -7.05 -5.90
C SER A 328 -17.35 -6.41 -4.74
N ASP A 329 -17.30 -5.08 -4.67
CA ASP A 329 -16.72 -4.40 -3.51
C ASP A 329 -17.58 -4.56 -2.25
N ASN A 330 -16.95 -4.47 -1.08
CA ASN A 330 -17.62 -4.54 0.21
C ASN A 330 -18.12 -3.18 0.72
N TYR A 331 -18.01 -2.11 -0.06
CA TYR A 331 -18.54 -0.79 0.29
C TYR A 331 -19.89 -0.49 -0.38
N GLY A 332 -20.34 -1.32 -1.33
CA GLY A 332 -21.58 -1.13 -2.07
C GLY A 332 -21.46 -0.11 -3.21
N LEU A 333 -20.28 0.04 -3.81
CA LEU A 333 -20.05 0.95 -4.94
C LEU A 333 -20.32 0.30 -6.30
N GLY A 334 -20.54 -1.02 -6.34
CA GLY A 334 -20.69 -1.78 -7.59
C GLY A 334 -19.38 -1.92 -8.37
N ILE A 335 -18.23 -1.72 -7.71
CA ILE A 335 -16.91 -1.78 -8.33
C ILE A 335 -16.39 -3.22 -8.26
N PRO A 336 -15.85 -3.79 -9.35
CA PRO A 336 -15.18 -5.07 -9.26
C PRO A 336 -13.90 -4.96 -8.44
N ASN A 337 -13.81 -5.79 -7.42
CA ASN A 337 -12.63 -6.06 -6.64
C ASN A 337 -12.02 -7.41 -7.02
N PHE A 338 -10.73 -7.55 -6.72
CA PHE A 338 -9.92 -8.70 -7.09
C PHE A 338 -9.12 -9.21 -5.90
N LEU A 339 -8.89 -10.52 -5.87
CA LEU A 339 -7.89 -11.17 -5.01
C LEU A 339 -6.97 -12.01 -5.91
N TYR A 340 -5.68 -11.70 -5.88
CA TYR A 340 -4.69 -12.31 -6.76
C TYR A 340 -3.88 -13.39 -6.05
N ASN A 341 -3.44 -14.40 -6.80
CA ASN A 341 -2.53 -15.46 -6.35
C ASN A 341 -3.00 -16.25 -5.11
N VAL A 342 -4.33 -16.34 -4.92
CA VAL A 342 -4.98 -17.13 -3.87
C VAL A 342 -5.95 -18.10 -4.53
N ARG A 343 -5.65 -19.40 -4.49
CA ARG A 343 -6.53 -20.45 -5.03
C ARG A 343 -7.41 -21.06 -3.93
N PRO A 344 -8.65 -21.49 -4.25
CA PRO A 344 -9.44 -22.34 -3.36
C PRO A 344 -8.64 -23.56 -2.88
N GLY A 345 -8.68 -23.84 -1.58
CA GLY A 345 -7.98 -24.98 -0.96
C GLY A 345 -6.46 -24.82 -0.78
N GLN A 346 -5.88 -23.65 -1.10
CA GLN A 346 -4.44 -23.40 -0.90
C GLN A 346 -4.04 -23.32 0.58
N PHE A 347 -4.95 -22.87 1.44
CA PHE A 347 -4.74 -22.66 2.87
C PHE A 347 -5.72 -23.52 3.67
N ASP A 348 -5.31 -23.93 4.87
CA ASP A 348 -6.16 -24.70 5.79
C ASP A 348 -7.29 -23.82 6.35
N ARG A 349 -7.01 -22.51 6.50
CA ARG A 349 -7.94 -21.52 7.00
C ARG A 349 -7.75 -20.17 6.30
N VAL A 350 -8.86 -19.52 5.93
CA VAL A 350 -8.86 -18.18 5.32
C VAL A 350 -9.68 -17.24 6.19
N LEU A 351 -9.08 -16.11 6.57
CA LEU A 351 -9.67 -15.08 7.42
C LEU A 351 -9.83 -13.79 6.62
N ILE A 352 -11.06 -13.46 6.22
CA ILE A 352 -11.35 -12.19 5.55
C ILE A 352 -11.69 -11.15 6.61
N CYS A 353 -10.81 -10.17 6.76
CA CYS A 353 -10.94 -9.09 7.72
C CYS A 353 -11.52 -7.85 7.05
N THR A 354 -12.55 -7.25 7.64
CA THR A 354 -13.29 -6.14 7.03
C THR A 354 -13.67 -5.05 8.03
N GLU A 355 -13.66 -3.80 7.57
CA GLU A 355 -14.18 -2.63 8.29
C GLU A 355 -15.65 -2.32 7.95
N THR A 356 -16.31 -3.22 7.21
CA THR A 356 -17.74 -3.15 6.89
C THR A 356 -18.47 -4.33 7.53
N PRO A 357 -19.80 -4.26 7.75
CA PRO A 357 -20.55 -5.38 8.31
C PRO A 357 -20.39 -6.67 7.49
N ARG A 358 -20.48 -7.84 8.13
CA ARG A 358 -20.30 -9.16 7.49
C ARG A 358 -21.11 -9.33 6.19
N GLN A 359 -22.35 -8.83 6.17
CA GLN A 359 -23.25 -8.92 5.03
C GLN A 359 -22.81 -8.13 3.79
N ALA A 360 -21.87 -7.20 3.96
CA ALA A 360 -21.26 -6.44 2.86
C ALA A 360 -20.13 -7.22 2.18
N VAL A 361 -19.55 -8.24 2.84
CA VAL A 361 -18.51 -9.07 2.24
C VAL A 361 -19.14 -9.99 1.19
N PRO A 362 -18.62 -10.04 -0.04
CA PRO A 362 -19.21 -10.83 -1.12
C PRO A 362 -19.32 -12.32 -0.78
N ALA A 363 -20.53 -12.88 -0.87
CA ALA A 363 -20.79 -14.29 -0.59
C ALA A 363 -19.96 -15.21 -1.50
N GLU A 364 -19.81 -14.85 -2.77
CA GLU A 364 -18.99 -15.58 -3.74
C GLU A 364 -17.52 -15.70 -3.33
N LEU A 365 -16.94 -14.67 -2.67
CA LEU A 365 -15.58 -14.73 -2.15
C LEU A 365 -15.48 -15.64 -0.92
N ILE A 366 -16.46 -15.53 0.00
CA ILE A 366 -16.54 -16.35 1.20
C ILE A 366 -16.65 -17.83 0.82
N GLU A 367 -17.55 -18.16 -0.11
CA GLU A 367 -17.80 -19.52 -0.59
C GLU A 367 -16.60 -20.07 -1.37
N ALA A 368 -16.02 -19.29 -2.28
CA ALA A 368 -14.87 -19.72 -3.07
C ALA A 368 -13.66 -20.11 -2.20
N LEU A 369 -13.47 -19.43 -1.07
CA LEU A 369 -12.33 -19.65 -0.17
C LEU A 369 -12.67 -20.45 1.09
N ASN A 370 -13.94 -20.81 1.30
CA ASN A 370 -14.45 -21.35 2.57
C ASN A 370 -13.97 -20.51 3.77
N ALA A 371 -14.14 -19.18 3.66
CA ALA A 371 -13.51 -18.22 4.55
C ALA A 371 -14.35 -17.89 5.80
N GLU A 372 -13.66 -17.57 6.88
CA GLU A 372 -14.25 -16.92 8.05
C GLU A 372 -14.14 -15.40 7.90
N VAL A 373 -15.24 -14.69 8.15
CA VAL A 373 -15.25 -13.22 8.14
C VAL A 373 -15.03 -12.70 9.55
N ILE A 374 -14.01 -11.85 9.70
CA ILE A 374 -13.67 -11.12 10.91
C ILE A 374 -14.04 -9.65 10.71
N CYS A 375 -15.09 -9.20 11.39
CA CYS A 375 -15.52 -7.80 11.35
C CYS A 375 -14.74 -6.97 12.37
N ASP A 376 -14.47 -5.72 12.00
CA ASP A 376 -14.02 -4.70 12.92
C ASP A 376 -15.22 -4.04 13.62
N GLU A 377 -15.64 -4.64 14.74
CA GLU A 377 -16.80 -4.24 15.54
C GLU A 377 -16.51 -3.06 16.47
#